data_AF-L8JGN4-F1
#
_entry.id   AF-L8JGN4-F1
#
_cell.length_a   1.000
_cell.length_b   1.000
_cell.length_c   1.000
_cell.angle_alpha   90.00
_cell.angle_beta   90.00
_cell.angle_gamma   90.00
#
_symmetry.space_group_name_H-M   'P 1'
#
loop_
_entity.id
_entity.type
_entity.pdbx_description
1 polymer ?
#
loop_
_entity_poly.entity_id
_entity_poly.type
_entity_poly.pdbx_seq_one_letter_code
_entity_poly.pdbx_strand_id
1 'polypeptide(L)'
;MEHYPDAHLSGTDQVIRKRADLHFDDSLNVDRKWPWRDEIDQVLVSGSSLMQECVFFHHPSQTVIVTDLIENFSENHFKGWRKLLCKLAGIVAPNGKTPLDWRLSFKKEVVREHIHTIQEWQPERIIMAHGEIIEQDAEAFLQRSFNWVE
;
A
#
# COMPACT_ATOMS: atom_id res chain seq x y z
N MET A 1 1.74 5.95 -23.24
CA MET A 1 1.40 4.54 -23.59
C MET A 1 2.06 4.12 -24.90
N GLU A 2 3.36 4.38 -25.08
CA GLU A 2 4.04 4.13 -26.36
C GLU A 2 4.41 2.65 -26.56
N HIS A 3 4.66 1.93 -25.47
CA HIS A 3 5.08 0.52 -25.50
C HIS A 3 3.90 -0.46 -25.32
N TYR A 4 2.81 0.00 -24.69
CA TYR A 4 1.59 -0.77 -24.46
C TYR A 4 0.39 0.14 -24.76
N PRO A 5 0.07 0.39 -26.04
CA PRO A 5 -0.95 1.34 -26.43
C PRO A 5 -2.36 0.91 -26.03
N ASP A 6 -2.60 -0.40 -25.92
CA ASP A 6 -3.89 -0.98 -25.56
C ASP A 6 -4.02 -1.29 -24.06
N ALA A 7 -3.03 -0.88 -23.25
CA ALA A 7 -3.09 -1.11 -21.81
C ALA A 7 -4.15 -0.21 -21.17
N HIS A 8 -5.04 -0.82 -20.41
CA HIS A 8 -6.00 -0.12 -19.59
C HIS A 8 -5.33 0.40 -18.31
N LEU A 9 -5.38 1.71 -18.09
CA LEU A 9 -4.78 2.38 -16.95
C LEU A 9 -5.84 2.80 -15.94
N SER A 10 -5.81 2.17 -14.77
CA SER A 10 -6.65 2.55 -13.62
C SER A 10 -5.81 3.23 -12.53
N GLY A 11 -6.42 4.16 -11.80
CA GLY A 11 -5.76 4.86 -10.69
C GLY A 11 -6.76 5.33 -9.64
N THR A 12 -6.29 5.68 -8.45
CA THR A 12 -7.13 6.38 -7.46
C THR A 12 -7.47 7.78 -7.95
N ASP A 13 -8.55 8.37 -7.45
CA ASP A 13 -8.94 9.75 -7.82
C ASP A 13 -7.80 10.75 -7.59
N GLN A 14 -7.00 10.55 -6.55
CA GLN A 14 -5.87 11.42 -6.23
C GLN A 14 -4.74 11.34 -7.26
N VAL A 15 -4.36 10.14 -7.72
CA VAL A 15 -3.31 10.03 -8.75
C VAL A 15 -3.81 10.53 -10.10
N ILE A 16 -5.09 10.29 -10.43
CA ILE A 16 -5.73 10.81 -11.65
C ILE A 16 -5.63 12.34 -11.69
N ARG A 17 -5.96 13.02 -10.57
CA ARG A 17 -5.83 14.49 -10.47
C ARG A 17 -4.38 14.97 -10.52
N LYS A 18 -3.44 14.20 -9.96
CA LYS A 18 -2.02 14.57 -9.87
C LYS A 18 -1.27 14.39 -11.20
N ARG A 19 -1.70 13.45 -12.04
CA ARG A 19 -1.03 13.03 -13.29
C ARG A 19 -1.88 13.29 -14.52
N ALA A 20 -2.18 14.57 -14.78
CA ALA A 20 -2.91 15.01 -15.95
C ALA A 20 -2.20 14.73 -17.29
N ASP A 21 -0.93 14.33 -17.25
CA ASP A 21 -0.13 13.87 -18.39
C ASP A 21 -0.43 12.41 -18.79
N LEU A 22 -1.18 11.67 -17.97
CA LEU A 22 -1.60 10.29 -18.25
C LEU A 22 -3.10 10.23 -18.57
N HIS A 23 -3.47 9.33 -19.48
CA HIS A 23 -4.87 9.00 -19.74
C HIS A 23 -5.27 7.82 -18.86
N PHE A 24 -6.17 8.04 -17.91
CA PHE A 24 -6.74 6.99 -17.07
C PHE A 24 -8.10 6.60 -17.63
N ASP A 25 -8.32 5.30 -17.78
CA ASP A 25 -9.57 4.74 -18.28
C ASP A 25 -10.60 4.58 -17.16
N ASP A 26 -10.14 4.30 -15.93
CA ASP A 26 -11.00 4.02 -14.79
C ASP A 26 -10.44 4.55 -13.47
N SER A 27 -11.35 4.92 -12.56
CA SER A 27 -11.01 5.23 -11.17
C SER A 27 -11.20 4.01 -10.28
N LEU A 28 -10.16 3.66 -9.52
CA LEU A 28 -10.18 2.61 -8.50
C LEU A 28 -11.09 2.98 -7.31
N ASN A 29 -11.60 4.21 -7.25
CA ASN A 29 -12.55 4.66 -6.23
C ASN A 29 -14.00 4.25 -6.55
N VAL A 30 -14.27 3.73 -7.74
CA VAL A 30 -15.61 3.29 -8.15
C VAL A 30 -15.81 1.81 -7.81
N ASP A 31 -16.92 1.51 -7.13
CA ASP A 31 -17.34 0.12 -6.94
C ASP A 31 -17.90 -0.45 -8.25
N ARG A 32 -17.22 -1.47 -8.77
CA ARG A 32 -17.60 -2.14 -10.02
C ARG A 32 -17.02 -3.55 -10.09
N LYS A 33 -17.49 -4.31 -11.10
CA LYS A 33 -16.89 -5.58 -11.49
C LYS A 33 -15.57 -5.34 -12.23
N TRP A 34 -14.45 -5.44 -11.53
CA TRP A 34 -13.11 -5.36 -12.12
C TRP A 34 -12.76 -6.63 -12.92
N PRO A 35 -11.96 -6.53 -13.98
CA PRO A 35 -11.61 -7.67 -14.83
C PRO A 35 -10.72 -8.70 -14.12
N TRP A 36 -10.00 -8.31 -13.07
CA TRP A 36 -9.13 -9.18 -12.27
C TRP A 36 -9.80 -9.79 -11.04
N ARG A 37 -11.07 -9.48 -10.76
CA ARG A 37 -11.74 -9.83 -9.50
C ARG A 37 -11.85 -11.32 -9.18
N ASP A 38 -11.67 -12.18 -10.18
CA ASP A 38 -11.77 -13.63 -9.99
C ASP A 38 -10.52 -14.18 -9.28
N GLU A 39 -9.41 -13.42 -9.30
CA GLU A 39 -8.13 -13.79 -8.68
C GLU A 39 -7.60 -12.72 -7.72
N ILE A 40 -8.05 -11.47 -7.86
CA ILE A 40 -7.53 -10.32 -7.11
C ILE A 40 -8.67 -9.56 -6.45
N ASP A 41 -8.68 -9.55 -5.12
CA ASP A 41 -9.47 -8.60 -4.33
C ASP A 41 -8.74 -7.27 -4.20
N GLN A 42 -9.50 -6.20 -3.93
CA GLN A 42 -8.93 -4.89 -3.68
C GLN A 42 -9.69 -4.13 -2.61
N VAL A 43 -8.98 -3.27 -1.88
CA VAL A 43 -9.58 -2.30 -0.95
C VAL A 43 -8.95 -0.93 -1.16
N LEU A 44 -9.79 0.11 -1.21
CA LEU A 44 -9.31 1.49 -1.26
C LEU A 44 -9.09 2.01 0.16
N VAL A 45 -7.83 2.04 0.58
CA VAL A 45 -7.43 2.67 1.84
C VAL A 45 -7.50 4.19 1.67
N SER A 46 -8.41 4.78 2.42
CA SER A 46 -8.72 6.22 2.39
C SER A 46 -8.66 6.82 3.80
N GLY A 47 -9.10 8.07 3.95
CA GLY A 47 -9.06 8.79 5.23
C GLY A 47 -7.98 9.86 5.32
N SER A 48 -7.20 10.09 4.26
CA SER A 48 -6.31 11.24 4.10
C SER A 48 -6.70 12.05 2.86
N SER A 49 -6.63 13.37 2.95
CA SER A 49 -6.77 14.25 1.79
C SER A 49 -5.49 14.31 0.94
N LEU A 50 -4.37 13.80 1.46
CA LEU A 50 -3.06 13.82 0.82
C LEU A 50 -2.70 12.48 0.17
N MET A 51 -3.28 11.39 0.66
CA MET A 51 -2.96 10.02 0.22
C MET A 51 -4.20 9.12 0.17
N GLN A 52 -4.29 8.35 -0.91
CA GLN A 52 -5.21 7.23 -1.11
C GLN A 52 -4.43 6.12 -1.79
N GLU A 53 -4.64 4.89 -1.35
CA GLU A 53 -3.97 3.73 -1.92
C GLU A 53 -4.98 2.62 -2.14
N CYS A 54 -4.95 2.01 -3.32
CA CYS A 54 -5.67 0.77 -3.57
C CYS A 54 -4.72 -0.39 -3.28
N VAL A 55 -5.04 -1.18 -2.26
CA VAL A 55 -4.30 -2.37 -1.87
C VAL A 55 -4.94 -3.56 -2.57
N PHE A 56 -4.12 -4.45 -3.11
CA PHE A 56 -4.57 -5.64 -3.83
C PHE A 56 -4.21 -6.91 -3.05
N PHE A 57 -5.06 -7.92 -3.14
CA PHE A 57 -4.81 -9.26 -2.61
C PHE A 57 -4.98 -10.30 -3.70
N HIS A 58 -3.89 -10.99 -4.03
CA HIS A 58 -3.90 -12.05 -5.02
C HIS A 58 -4.13 -13.41 -4.33
N HIS A 59 -5.32 -13.98 -4.53
CA HIS A 59 -5.77 -15.22 -3.88
C HIS A 59 -4.84 -16.42 -4.13
N PRO A 60 -4.46 -16.74 -5.39
CA PRO A 60 -3.68 -17.95 -5.68
C PRO A 60 -2.32 -18.00 -4.97
N SER A 61 -1.74 -16.83 -4.66
CA SER A 61 -0.43 -16.75 -4.01
C SER A 61 -0.47 -16.18 -2.60
N GLN A 62 -1.67 -15.97 -2.05
CA GLN A 62 -1.91 -15.37 -0.73
C GLN A 62 -1.04 -14.14 -0.46
N THR A 63 -1.01 -13.23 -1.44
CA THR A 63 -0.09 -12.09 -1.43
C THR A 63 -0.85 -10.77 -1.40
N VAL A 64 -0.58 -9.96 -0.37
CA VAL A 64 -0.99 -8.56 -0.34
C VAL A 64 0.05 -7.70 -1.06
N ILE A 65 -0.42 -6.79 -1.91
CA ILE A 65 0.39 -5.79 -2.61
C ILE A 65 -0.01 -4.42 -2.06
N VAL A 66 0.93 -3.78 -1.38
CA VAL A 66 0.84 -2.40 -0.90
C VAL A 66 1.85 -1.52 -1.63
N THR A 67 1.74 -0.22 -1.49
CA THR A 67 2.71 0.76 -2.03
C THR A 67 3.30 1.59 -0.90
N ASP A 68 2.79 2.79 -0.66
CA ASP A 68 3.31 3.76 0.30
C ASP A 68 2.73 3.57 1.71
N LEU A 69 1.68 2.75 1.87
CA LEU A 69 1.11 2.40 3.18
C LEU A 69 2.10 1.66 4.09
N ILE A 70 3.07 0.97 3.50
CA ILE A 70 4.17 0.30 4.20
C ILE A 70 5.45 0.51 3.42
N GLU A 71 6.44 1.10 4.06
CA GLU A 71 7.82 1.14 3.55
C GLU A 71 8.72 0.27 4.43
N ASN A 72 9.58 -0.53 3.81
CA ASN A 72 10.44 -1.50 4.48
C ASN A 72 11.86 -1.49 3.92
N PHE A 73 12.46 -0.31 3.78
CA PHE A 73 13.79 -0.15 3.19
C PHE A 73 14.86 -0.95 3.93
N SER A 74 15.77 -1.55 3.16
CA SER A 74 16.88 -2.31 3.74
C SER A 74 17.71 -1.45 4.69
N GLU A 75 18.25 -2.09 5.74
CA GLU A 75 19.12 -1.47 6.74
C GLU A 75 20.29 -0.66 6.13
N ASN A 76 20.73 -1.04 4.93
CA ASN A 76 21.89 -0.47 4.23
C ASN A 76 21.50 0.56 3.16
N HIS A 77 20.21 0.79 2.94
CA HIS A 77 19.72 1.75 1.96
C HIS A 77 20.11 3.20 2.32
N PHE A 78 20.03 3.55 3.62
CA PHE A 78 20.36 4.89 4.12
C PHE A 78 21.68 4.91 4.89
N LYS A 79 22.42 6.04 4.80
CA LYS A 79 23.73 6.23 5.45
C LYS A 79 23.72 7.42 6.41
N GLY A 80 24.56 7.35 7.45
CA GLY A 80 24.76 8.42 8.43
C GLY A 80 23.49 8.81 9.19
N TRP A 81 23.30 10.10 9.44
CA TRP A 81 22.15 10.62 10.20
C TRP A 81 20.80 10.33 9.53
N ARG A 82 20.76 10.17 8.20
CA ARG A 82 19.52 9.80 7.48
C ARG A 82 19.02 8.43 7.90
N LYS A 83 19.92 7.45 8.14
CA LYS A 83 19.54 6.12 8.65
C LYS A 83 18.80 6.24 9.98
N LEU A 84 19.27 7.12 10.87
CA LEU A 84 18.62 7.34 12.16
C LEU A 84 17.22 7.95 11.97
N LEU A 85 17.07 8.96 11.12
CA LEU A 85 15.76 9.56 10.84
C LEU A 85 14.78 8.56 10.21
N CYS A 86 15.22 7.77 9.23
CA CYS A 86 14.38 6.75 8.59
C CYS A 86 13.99 5.64 9.59
N LYS A 87 14.89 5.23 10.48
CA LYS A 87 14.56 4.30 11.58
C LYS A 87 13.50 4.89 12.51
N LEU A 88 13.60 6.17 12.86
CA LEU A 88 12.60 6.87 13.68
C LEU A 88 11.25 7.05 12.94
N ALA A 89 11.29 7.31 11.63
CA ALA A 89 10.11 7.33 10.78
C ALA A 89 9.44 5.95 10.65
N GLY A 90 10.17 4.88 10.98
CA GLY A 90 9.66 3.51 11.04
C GLY A 90 9.70 2.77 9.71
N ILE A 91 10.39 3.28 8.69
CA ILE A 91 10.34 2.80 7.31
C ILE A 91 11.47 1.81 6.96
N VAL A 92 12.19 1.31 7.97
CA VAL A 92 13.41 0.50 7.80
C VAL A 92 13.14 -0.94 8.25
N ALA A 93 13.57 -1.88 7.42
CA ALA A 93 13.51 -3.32 7.70
C ALA A 93 14.26 -3.70 8.99
N PRO A 94 13.83 -4.76 9.70
CA PRO A 94 12.69 -5.64 9.36
C PRO A 94 11.35 -5.17 9.93
N ASN A 95 11.26 -3.92 10.40
CA ASN A 95 10.09 -3.40 11.12
C ASN A 95 9.44 -2.22 10.40
N GLY A 96 9.47 -2.27 9.06
CA GLY A 96 8.80 -1.33 8.18
C GLY A 96 7.33 -1.16 8.53
N LYS A 97 6.84 0.07 8.42
CA LYS A 97 5.47 0.44 8.77
C LYS A 97 5.04 1.65 7.96
N THR A 98 3.80 2.08 8.16
CA THR A 98 3.33 3.33 7.55
C THR A 98 4.27 4.49 7.93
N PRO A 99 4.82 5.22 6.96
CA PRO A 99 5.61 6.43 7.20
C PRO A 99 4.92 7.41 8.16
N LEU A 100 5.70 8.09 9.01
CA LEU A 100 5.16 8.93 10.08
C LEU A 100 4.31 10.09 9.55
N ASP A 101 4.74 10.72 8.47
CA ASP A 101 4.02 11.76 7.76
C ASP A 101 2.66 11.28 7.24
N TRP A 102 2.58 10.07 6.69
CA TRP A 102 1.30 9.47 6.30
C TRP A 102 0.38 9.23 7.49
N ARG A 103 0.91 8.70 8.60
CA ARG A 103 0.13 8.51 9.84
C ARG A 103 -0.50 9.80 10.35
N LEU A 104 0.19 10.93 10.21
CA LEU A 104 -0.31 12.24 10.63
C LEU A 104 -1.38 12.81 9.70
N SER A 105 -1.47 12.32 8.45
CA SER A 105 -2.44 12.77 7.46
C SER A 105 -3.77 11.97 7.50
N PHE A 106 -3.73 10.75 8.01
CA PHE A 106 -4.86 9.83 8.02
C PHE A 106 -5.78 10.00 9.23
N LYS A 107 -7.09 9.90 8.99
CA LYS A 107 -8.11 9.63 9.99
C LYS A 107 -8.03 8.17 10.43
N LYS A 108 -7.60 7.92 11.66
CA LYS A 108 -7.32 6.58 12.19
C LYS A 108 -8.52 5.65 12.09
N GLU A 109 -9.70 6.14 12.44
CA GLU A 109 -10.95 5.38 12.43
C GLU A 109 -11.33 4.86 11.04
N VAL A 110 -11.11 5.68 10.00
CA VAL A 110 -11.38 5.30 8.61
C VAL A 110 -10.36 4.27 8.14
N VAL A 111 -9.08 4.47 8.45
CA VAL A 111 -8.03 3.53 8.05
C VAL A 111 -8.19 2.19 8.75
N ARG A 112 -8.58 2.18 10.03
CA ARG A 112 -8.78 0.95 10.82
C ARG A 112 -9.74 -0.03 10.13
N GLU A 113 -10.85 0.46 9.57
CA GLU A 113 -11.82 -0.37 8.84
C GLU A 113 -11.19 -1.05 7.61
N HIS A 114 -10.38 -0.32 6.85
CA HIS A 114 -9.68 -0.87 5.69
C HIS A 114 -8.60 -1.87 6.09
N ILE A 115 -7.85 -1.59 7.17
CA ILE A 115 -6.82 -2.50 7.67
C ILE A 115 -7.43 -3.80 8.18
N HIS A 116 -8.61 -3.75 8.82
CA HIS A 116 -9.32 -4.96 9.22
C HIS A 116 -9.61 -5.87 8.02
N THR A 117 -10.08 -5.30 6.92
CA THR A 117 -10.30 -6.04 5.66
C THR A 117 -9.01 -6.69 5.16
N ILE A 118 -7.89 -5.96 5.19
CA ILE A 118 -6.58 -6.49 4.76
C ILE A 118 -6.11 -7.64 5.66
N GLN A 119 -6.37 -7.55 6.96
CA GLN A 119 -6.02 -8.60 7.93
C GLN A 119 -6.89 -9.85 7.77
N GLU A 120 -8.18 -9.69 7.43
CA GLU A 120 -9.10 -10.80 7.17
C GLU A 120 -8.71 -11.65 5.96
N TRP A 121 -7.94 -11.08 5.01
CA TRP A 121 -7.40 -11.86 3.89
C TRP A 121 -6.34 -12.89 4.29
N GLN A 122 -5.80 -12.83 5.51
CA GLN A 122 -4.80 -13.76 6.05
C GLN A 122 -3.63 -14.03 5.08
N PRO A 123 -2.92 -12.98 4.60
CA PRO A 123 -1.87 -13.18 3.62
C PRO A 123 -0.67 -13.95 4.20
N GLU A 124 -0.01 -14.70 3.33
CA GLU A 124 1.27 -15.36 3.62
C GLU A 124 2.47 -14.48 3.20
N ARG A 125 2.25 -13.54 2.28
CA ARG A 125 3.30 -12.65 1.74
C ARG A 125 2.82 -11.22 1.54
N ILE A 126 3.75 -10.27 1.66
CA ILE A 126 3.52 -8.86 1.40
C ILE A 126 4.56 -8.36 0.41
N ILE A 127 4.10 -7.77 -0.69
CA ILE A 127 4.91 -7.03 -1.65
C ILE A 127 4.64 -5.54 -1.44
N MET A 128 5.70 -4.74 -1.47
CA MET A 128 5.63 -3.28 -1.36
C MET A 128 6.47 -2.60 -2.44
N ALA A 129 6.11 -1.37 -2.80
CA ALA A 129 6.87 -0.56 -3.74
C ALA A 129 8.27 -0.18 -3.21
N HIS A 130 8.43 -0.16 -1.89
CA HIS A 130 9.61 0.37 -1.22
C HIS A 130 10.23 -0.61 -0.22
N GLY A 131 11.35 -1.20 -0.61
CA GLY A 131 12.22 -1.98 0.27
C GLY A 131 12.05 -3.49 0.15
N GLU A 132 12.32 -4.19 1.24
CA GLU A 132 12.32 -5.65 1.31
C GLU A 132 10.89 -6.19 1.39
N ILE A 133 10.58 -7.21 0.59
CA ILE A 133 9.30 -7.93 0.67
C ILE A 133 9.24 -8.84 1.90
N ILE A 134 8.04 -9.23 2.31
CA ILE A 134 7.81 -10.14 3.43
C ILE A 134 7.37 -11.49 2.88
N GLU A 135 8.24 -12.49 2.94
CA GLU A 135 7.96 -13.83 2.41
C GLU A 135 7.34 -14.79 3.44
N GLN A 136 7.45 -14.45 4.73
CA GLN A 136 6.99 -15.26 5.87
C GLN A 136 6.47 -14.34 6.98
N ASP A 137 5.60 -14.85 7.86
CA ASP A 137 5.04 -14.12 9.00
C ASP A 137 4.33 -12.81 8.62
N ALA A 138 3.67 -12.78 7.46
CA ALA A 138 3.00 -11.59 6.92
C ALA A 138 1.92 -11.03 7.86
N GLU A 139 1.12 -11.89 8.51
CA GLU A 139 0.11 -11.46 9.48
C GLU A 139 0.73 -10.67 10.65
N ALA A 140 1.76 -11.22 11.28
CA ALA A 140 2.45 -10.57 12.39
C ALA A 140 3.18 -9.28 11.94
N PHE A 141 3.63 -9.23 10.69
CA PHE A 141 4.18 -8.01 10.11
C PHE A 141 3.08 -6.95 9.92
N LEU A 142 1.95 -7.28 9.30
CA LEU A 142 0.82 -6.36 9.08
C LEU A 142 0.32 -5.75 10.40
N GLN A 143 0.13 -6.58 11.43
CA GLN A 143 -0.29 -6.10 12.76
C GLN A 143 0.66 -5.02 13.28
N ARG A 144 1.98 -5.25 13.23
CA ARG A 144 2.98 -4.28 13.71
C ARG A 144 3.11 -3.05 12.79
N SER A 145 2.94 -3.21 11.48
CA SER A 145 3.00 -2.10 10.52
C SER A 145 1.82 -1.13 10.68
N PHE A 146 0.66 -1.64 11.13
CA PHE A 146 -0.57 -0.87 11.28
C PHE A 146 -1.02 -0.63 12.73
N ASN A 147 -0.24 -1.02 13.74
CA ASN A 147 -0.60 -0.82 15.16
C ASN A 147 -0.91 0.64 15.58
N TRP A 148 -0.58 1.62 14.74
CA TRP A 148 -0.87 3.03 14.98
C TRP A 148 -2.35 3.39 14.75
N VAL A 149 -3.10 2.54 14.03
CA VAL A 149 -4.56 2.68 13.82
C VAL A 149 -5.39 1.85 14.79
N GLU A 150 -4.78 1.03 15.65
CA GLU A 150 -5.51 0.32 16.71
C GLU A 150 -6.23 1.29 17.64
#